data_AF-V8QQ38-F1
#
_entry.id   AF-V8QQ38-F1
#
_cell.length_a   1.000
_cell.length_b   1.000
_cell.length_c   1.000
_cell.angle_alpha   90.00
_cell.angle_beta   90.00
_cell.angle_gamma   90.00
#
_symmetry.space_group_name_H-M   'P 1'
#
loop_
_entity.id
_entity.type
_entity.pdbx_description
1 polymer ?
#
loop_
_entity_poly.entity_id
_entity_poly.type
_entity_poly.pdbx_seq_one_letter_code
_entity_poly.pdbx_strand_id
1 'polypeptide(L)'
;MQVIKRLALVFFVVLLAGCSPKYDWREVTTAGGHLKAIFPDKPRSESRTTEIEGVNYPFTMDMALVDDQVFAVVYSVLPEGKQDEASSQKAGEALLRSVYMSMNEPAPEPLPAFGEKLTFRKAVGNQNASVYVKVFAGKGVIVQAYAAGQDDTLSEPVADEFLNGMALQ
;
A
#
# COMPACT_ATOMS: atom_id res chain seq x y z
N MET A 1 21.80 -43.53 27.45
CA MET A 1 20.86 -42.44 27.83
C MET A 1 21.33 -41.02 27.45
N GLN A 2 22.64 -40.75 27.31
CA GLN A 2 23.14 -39.43 26.85
C GLN A 2 22.96 -39.17 25.34
N VAL A 3 22.95 -40.20 24.49
CA VAL A 3 22.83 -40.06 23.02
C VAL A 3 21.43 -39.55 22.62
N ILE A 4 20.38 -40.02 23.30
CA ILE A 4 18.99 -39.56 23.07
C ILE A 4 18.82 -38.09 23.49
N LYS A 5 19.46 -37.66 24.58
CA LYS A 5 19.47 -36.25 25.01
C LYS A 5 20.21 -35.32 24.04
N ARG A 6 21.28 -35.81 23.40
CA ARG A 6 22.02 -35.04 22.37
C ARG A 6 21.25 -34.93 21.06
N LEU A 7 20.51 -35.98 20.67
CA LEU A 7 19.68 -35.95 19.46
C LEU A 7 18.49 -34.99 19.60
N ALA A 8 17.87 -34.92 20.79
CA ALA A 8 16.78 -34.00 21.07
C ALA A 8 17.21 -32.52 21.02
N LEU A 9 18.46 -32.21 21.42
CA LEU A 9 18.99 -30.85 21.38
C LEU A 9 19.28 -30.38 19.94
N VAL A 10 19.72 -31.28 19.05
CA VAL A 10 19.98 -30.96 17.64
C VAL A 10 18.68 -30.72 16.87
N PHE A 11 17.61 -31.45 17.19
CA PHE A 11 16.31 -31.27 16.53
C PHE A 11 15.67 -29.91 16.86
N PHE A 12 15.94 -29.35 18.05
CA PHE A 12 15.39 -28.05 18.46
C PHE A 12 16.10 -26.85 17.80
N VAL A 13 17.37 -26.99 17.41
CA VAL A 13 18.13 -25.92 16.73
C VAL A 13 17.76 -25.80 15.25
N VAL A 14 17.36 -26.90 14.59
CA VAL A 14 16.91 -26.87 13.18
C VAL A 14 15.51 -26.26 13.04
N LEU A 15 14.70 -26.26 14.09
CA LEU A 15 13.39 -25.58 14.11
C LEU A 15 13.49 -24.05 14.24
N LEU A 16 14.64 -23.50 14.66
CA LEU A 16 14.87 -22.05 14.73
C LEU A 16 15.67 -21.50 13.54
N ALA A 17 16.05 -22.35 12.57
CA ALA A 17 16.40 -21.91 11.22
C ALA A 17 15.12 -21.52 10.44
N GLY A 18 14.19 -20.82 11.10
CA GLY A 18 13.11 -20.12 10.43
C GLY A 18 13.77 -19.17 9.45
N CYS A 19 13.64 -19.48 8.16
CA CYS A 19 13.94 -18.57 7.08
C CYS A 19 13.48 -17.18 7.50
N SER A 20 14.36 -16.18 7.48
CA SER A 20 13.88 -14.80 7.52
C SER A 20 12.87 -14.70 6.37
N PRO A 21 11.57 -14.50 6.63
CA PRO A 21 10.61 -14.39 5.55
C PRO A 21 11.04 -13.21 4.68
N LYS A 22 10.91 -13.35 3.36
CA LYS A 22 11.25 -12.28 2.42
C LYS A 22 10.55 -10.95 2.78
N TYR A 23 9.36 -11.06 3.40
CA TYR A 23 8.56 -9.96 3.91
C TYR A 23 8.55 -9.99 5.44
N ASP A 24 8.94 -8.90 6.07
CA ASP A 24 8.87 -8.65 7.51
C ASP A 24 7.64 -7.78 7.84
N TRP A 25 6.47 -8.42 7.73
CA TRP A 25 5.17 -7.78 7.90
C TRP A 25 5.01 -7.16 9.29
N ARG A 26 4.70 -5.87 9.29
CA ARG A 26 4.53 -5.08 10.51
C ARG A 26 3.35 -4.13 10.39
N GLU A 27 2.59 -4.01 11.46
CA GLU A 27 1.52 -3.02 11.55
C GLU A 27 2.11 -1.63 11.81
N VAL A 28 1.58 -0.63 11.13
CA VAL A 28 1.98 0.78 11.27
C VAL A 28 0.72 1.64 11.26
N THR A 29 0.67 2.62 12.16
CA THR A 29 -0.31 3.70 12.08
C THR A 29 0.28 4.80 11.20
N THR A 30 -0.39 5.12 10.10
CA THR A 30 -0.01 6.09 9.08
C THR A 30 -1.17 7.07 8.83
N ALA A 31 -1.08 7.89 7.78
CA ALA A 31 -2.06 8.87 7.40
C ALA A 31 -2.37 9.88 8.52
N GLY A 32 -1.36 10.37 9.23
CA GLY A 32 -1.55 11.26 10.38
C GLY A 32 -2.36 10.65 11.54
N GLY A 33 -2.44 9.32 11.63
CA GLY A 33 -3.28 8.61 12.61
C GLY A 33 -4.58 8.05 12.05
N HIS A 34 -4.94 8.40 10.80
CA HIS A 34 -6.23 8.05 10.19
C HIS A 34 -6.25 6.68 9.52
N LEU A 35 -5.10 5.99 9.40
CA LEU A 35 -5.03 4.69 8.74
C LEU A 35 -4.16 3.73 9.54
N LYS A 36 -4.71 2.55 9.83
CA LYS A 36 -3.91 1.38 10.20
C LYS A 36 -3.54 0.64 8.92
N ALA A 37 -2.26 0.42 8.70
CA ALA A 37 -1.73 -0.29 7.55
C ALA A 37 -0.76 -1.40 8.00
N ILE A 38 -0.46 -2.33 7.11
CA ILE A 38 0.68 -3.24 7.26
C ILE A 38 1.70 -2.94 6.17
N PHE A 39 2.99 -3.07 6.49
CA PHE A 39 4.08 -2.96 5.51
C PHE A 39 4.95 -4.21 5.57
N PRO A 40 5.51 -4.66 4.44
CA PRO A 40 6.40 -5.82 4.40
C PRO A 40 7.84 -5.54 4.85
N ASP A 41 8.17 -4.29 5.16
CA ASP A 41 9.41 -3.88 5.83
C ASP A 41 9.16 -2.51 6.51
N LYS A 42 10.19 -1.91 7.09
CA LYS A 42 10.12 -0.59 7.72
C LYS A 42 9.81 0.47 6.65
N PRO A 43 8.65 1.13 6.69
CA PRO A 43 8.37 2.19 5.73
C PRO A 43 9.28 3.40 5.99
N ARG A 44 9.67 4.06 4.89
CA ARG A 44 10.27 5.39 4.90
C ARG A 44 9.19 6.40 4.51
N SER A 45 9.19 7.55 5.16
CA SER A 45 8.19 8.61 4.95
C SER A 45 8.79 9.76 4.16
N GLU A 46 8.07 10.25 3.16
CA GLU A 46 8.41 11.44 2.37
C GLU A 46 7.17 12.32 2.20
N SER A 47 7.27 13.60 2.56
CA SER A 47 6.17 14.57 2.43
C SER A 47 6.48 15.65 1.40
N ARG A 48 5.52 15.93 0.52
CA ARG A 48 5.56 17.03 -0.46
C ARG A 48 4.22 17.75 -0.51
N THR A 49 4.25 19.06 -0.67
CA THR A 49 3.02 19.84 -0.92
C THR A 49 2.78 19.92 -2.42
N THR A 50 1.56 19.64 -2.87
CA THR A 50 1.16 19.75 -4.28
C THR A 50 -0.07 20.64 -4.40
N GLU A 51 -0.01 21.63 -5.27
CA GLU A 51 -1.16 22.48 -5.59
C GLU A 51 -2.06 21.77 -6.60
N ILE A 52 -3.34 21.59 -6.27
CA ILE A 52 -4.37 21.04 -7.15
C ILE A 52 -5.55 22.02 -7.14
N GLU A 53 -5.92 22.55 -8.31
CA GLU A 53 -7.01 23.54 -8.46
C GLU A 53 -6.87 24.77 -7.51
N GLY A 54 -5.64 25.24 -7.28
CA GLY A 54 -5.34 26.37 -6.39
C GLY A 54 -5.44 26.05 -4.89
N VAL A 55 -5.59 24.77 -4.53
CA VAL A 55 -5.56 24.29 -3.14
C VAL A 55 -4.28 23.50 -2.92
N ASN A 56 -3.53 23.85 -1.88
CA ASN A 56 -2.33 23.11 -1.46
C ASN A 56 -2.71 21.85 -0.68
N TYR A 57 -2.34 20.69 -1.22
CA TYR A 57 -2.52 19.40 -0.58
C TYR A 57 -1.17 18.88 -0.07
N PRO A 58 -0.99 18.70 1.24
CA PRO A 58 0.20 18.04 1.77
C PRO A 58 0.06 16.53 1.52
N PHE A 59 0.77 16.02 0.52
CA PHE A 59 0.86 14.59 0.29
C PHE A 59 2.03 14.01 1.08
N THR A 60 1.76 12.96 1.84
CA THR A 60 2.81 12.15 2.46
C THR A 60 2.74 10.74 1.90
N MET A 61 3.91 10.17 1.61
CA MET A 61 4.08 8.83 1.11
C MET A 61 4.90 8.03 2.10
N ASP A 62 4.32 6.97 2.63
CA ASP A 62 5.01 5.94 3.41
C ASP A 62 5.26 4.73 2.52
N MET A 63 6.52 4.33 2.36
CA MET A 63 6.92 3.31 1.39
C MET A 63 7.93 2.32 1.96
N ALA A 64 7.69 1.03 1.73
CA ALA A 64 8.65 -0.05 1.94
C ALA A 64 9.06 -0.66 0.60
N LEU A 65 10.34 -1.06 0.49
CA LEU A 65 10.89 -1.75 -0.68
C LEU A 65 11.32 -3.15 -0.25
N VAL A 66 10.93 -4.16 -1.03
CA VAL A 66 11.42 -5.54 -0.88
C VAL A 66 11.92 -5.99 -2.23
N ASP A 67 13.24 -6.15 -2.36
CA ASP A 67 13.93 -6.29 -3.64
C ASP A 67 13.57 -5.13 -4.61
N ASP A 68 12.90 -5.44 -5.72
CA ASP A 68 12.41 -4.50 -6.74
C ASP A 68 10.94 -4.11 -6.56
N GLN A 69 10.29 -4.63 -5.52
CA GLN A 69 8.86 -4.41 -5.27
C GLN A 69 8.66 -3.17 -4.40
N VAL A 70 7.65 -2.39 -4.76
CA VAL A 70 7.27 -1.15 -4.08
C VAL A 70 5.93 -1.35 -3.39
N PHE A 71 5.87 -1.05 -2.09
CA PHE A 71 4.64 -1.03 -1.31
C PHE A 71 4.50 0.36 -0.69
N ALA A 72 3.48 1.10 -1.08
CA ALA A 72 3.35 2.50 -0.69
C ALA A 72 1.93 2.87 -0.28
N VAL A 73 1.83 3.77 0.69
CA VAL A 73 0.62 4.46 1.11
C VAL A 73 0.86 5.95 0.93
N VAL A 74 0.15 6.54 -0.02
CA VAL A 74 0.14 7.98 -0.27
C VAL A 74 -1.15 8.55 0.30
N TYR A 75 -1.07 9.61 1.08
CA TYR A 75 -2.25 10.20 1.70
C TYR A 75 -2.17 11.71 1.75
N SER A 76 -3.34 12.33 1.89
CA SER A 76 -3.48 13.76 2.17
C SER A 76 -4.66 13.97 3.12
N VAL A 77 -4.40 14.72 4.19
CA VAL A 77 -5.46 15.24 5.06
C VAL A 77 -6.06 16.46 4.37
N LEU A 78 -7.39 16.46 4.23
CA LEU A 78 -8.08 17.54 3.55
C LEU A 78 -7.97 18.85 4.36
N PRO A 79 -7.94 20.01 3.68
CA PRO A 79 -7.87 21.30 4.35
C PRO A 79 -8.99 21.48 5.38
N GLU A 80 -8.70 22.26 6.43
CA GLU A 80 -9.72 22.65 7.41
C GLU A 80 -10.95 23.24 6.71
N GLY A 81 -12.14 22.87 7.18
CA GLY A 81 -13.41 23.25 6.55
C GLY A 81 -13.81 22.41 5.32
N LYS A 82 -12.98 21.47 4.86
CA LYS A 82 -13.31 20.49 3.80
C LYS A 82 -13.14 19.03 4.26
N GLN A 83 -13.23 18.78 5.56
CA GLN A 83 -13.06 17.44 6.15
C GLN A 83 -14.39 16.70 6.37
N ASP A 84 -15.50 17.25 5.87
CA ASP A 84 -16.77 16.55 5.86
C ASP A 84 -16.75 15.35 4.90
N GLU A 85 -17.73 14.47 5.07
CA GLU A 85 -17.82 13.22 4.32
C GLU A 85 -18.02 13.46 2.81
N ALA A 86 -18.82 14.47 2.42
CA ALA A 86 -19.07 14.76 1.01
C ALA A 86 -17.81 15.31 0.31
N SER A 87 -17.06 16.18 1.00
CA SER A 87 -15.76 16.66 0.52
C SER A 87 -14.75 15.52 0.38
N SER A 88 -14.72 14.59 1.34
CA SER A 88 -13.87 13.40 1.31
C SER A 88 -14.20 12.50 0.12
N GLN A 89 -15.48 12.20 -0.11
CA GLN A 89 -15.93 11.39 -1.24
C GLN A 89 -15.57 12.06 -2.58
N LYS A 90 -15.86 13.35 -2.73
CA LYS A 90 -15.51 14.09 -3.96
C LYS A 90 -14.01 14.07 -4.24
N ALA A 91 -13.18 14.27 -3.23
CA ALA A 91 -11.72 14.20 -3.35
C ALA A 91 -11.25 12.77 -3.67
N GLY A 92 -11.86 11.76 -3.06
CA GLY A 92 -11.58 10.34 -3.34
C GLY A 92 -11.91 9.94 -4.78
N GLU A 93 -13.04 10.40 -5.31
CA GLU A 93 -13.40 10.16 -6.72
C GLU A 93 -12.43 10.86 -7.68
N ALA A 94 -11.98 12.08 -7.36
CA ALA A 94 -10.96 12.77 -8.13
C ALA A 94 -9.63 12.00 -8.10
N LEU A 95 -9.27 11.43 -6.94
CA LEU A 95 -8.11 10.58 -6.79
C LEU A 95 -8.24 9.29 -7.62
N LEU A 96 -9.39 8.61 -7.61
CA LEU A 96 -9.65 7.44 -8.47
C LEU A 96 -9.42 7.78 -9.95
N ARG A 97 -10.01 8.88 -10.43
CA ARG A 97 -9.80 9.34 -11.82
C ARG A 97 -8.33 9.64 -12.10
N SER A 98 -7.62 10.25 -11.15
CA SER A 98 -6.18 10.50 -11.26
C SER A 98 -5.35 9.21 -11.34
N VAL A 99 -5.71 8.16 -10.61
CA VAL A 99 -5.07 6.84 -10.71
C VAL A 99 -5.21 6.29 -12.13
N TYR A 100 -6.42 6.23 -12.67
CA TYR A 100 -6.66 5.77 -14.05
C TYR A 100 -5.88 6.59 -15.08
N MET A 101 -5.91 7.92 -14.96
CA MET A 101 -5.12 8.82 -15.83
C MET A 101 -3.62 8.54 -15.73
N SER A 102 -3.08 8.34 -14.52
CA SER A 102 -1.68 8.00 -14.32
C SER A 102 -1.30 6.66 -14.94
N MET A 103 -2.27 5.74 -15.05
CA MET A 103 -2.12 4.44 -15.69
C MET A 103 -2.32 4.49 -17.21
N ASN A 104 -2.72 5.63 -17.76
CA ASN A 104 -3.11 5.80 -19.16
C ASN A 104 -4.26 4.84 -19.56
N GLU A 105 -5.17 4.61 -18.62
CA GLU A 105 -6.38 3.82 -18.81
C GLU A 105 -7.61 4.71 -18.60
N PRO A 106 -8.71 4.48 -19.35
CA PRO A 106 -9.95 5.21 -19.12
C PRO A 106 -10.59 4.77 -17.80
N ALA A 107 -11.03 5.72 -16.99
CA ALA A 107 -11.82 5.42 -15.79
C ALA A 107 -13.20 4.86 -16.20
N PRO A 108 -13.70 3.78 -15.57
CA PRO A 108 -15.01 3.23 -15.87
C PRO A 108 -16.12 4.12 -15.31
N GLU A 109 -17.32 3.98 -15.87
CA GLU A 109 -18.55 4.61 -15.38
C GLU A 109 -19.60 3.52 -15.07
N PRO A 110 -20.05 3.37 -13.80
CA PRO A 110 -19.65 4.16 -12.63
C PRO A 110 -18.22 3.86 -12.17
N LEU A 111 -17.64 4.78 -11.38
CA LEU A 111 -16.34 4.55 -10.74
C LEU A 111 -16.40 3.36 -9.76
N PRO A 112 -15.26 2.66 -9.55
CA PRO A 112 -15.17 1.60 -8.54
C PRO A 112 -15.43 2.12 -7.13
N ALA A 113 -15.86 1.23 -6.23
CA ALA A 113 -16.08 1.59 -4.84
C ALA A 113 -14.74 1.84 -4.12
N PHE A 114 -14.75 2.71 -3.10
CA PHE A 114 -13.57 2.86 -2.23
C PHE A 114 -13.24 1.53 -1.53
N GLY A 115 -11.95 1.21 -1.48
CA GLY A 115 -11.44 -0.07 -0.97
C GLY A 115 -11.47 -1.23 -1.98
N GLU A 116 -12.06 -1.04 -3.17
CA GLU A 116 -11.97 -2.01 -4.26
C GLU A 116 -10.55 -2.04 -4.84
N LYS A 117 -10.04 -3.26 -5.10
CA LYS A 117 -8.70 -3.45 -5.69
C LYS A 117 -8.76 -3.18 -7.18
N LEU A 118 -7.98 -2.20 -7.62
CA LEU A 118 -7.72 -1.92 -9.03
C LEU A 118 -6.44 -2.64 -9.45
N THR A 119 -6.41 -3.21 -10.65
CA THR A 119 -5.25 -3.91 -11.20
C THR A 119 -4.89 -3.30 -12.55
N PHE A 120 -3.63 -2.89 -12.69
CA PHE A 120 -3.08 -2.34 -13.91
C PHE A 120 -1.83 -3.11 -14.31
N ARG A 121 -1.49 -3.09 -15.61
CA ARG A 121 -0.26 -3.70 -16.12
C ARG A 121 0.46 -2.71 -17.04
N LYS A 122 1.75 -2.49 -16.79
CA LYS A 122 2.59 -1.57 -17.58
C LYS A 122 3.84 -2.25 -18.07
N ALA A 123 4.26 -1.93 -19.30
CA ALA A 123 5.58 -2.28 -19.77
C ALA A 123 6.63 -1.41 -19.05
N VAL A 124 7.60 -2.04 -18.41
CA VAL A 124 8.76 -1.40 -17.77
C VAL A 124 10.01 -2.01 -18.41
N GLY A 125 10.61 -1.27 -19.34
CA GLY A 125 11.70 -1.79 -20.17
C GLY A 125 11.22 -2.94 -21.06
N ASN A 126 11.78 -4.14 -20.87
CA ASN A 126 11.43 -5.33 -21.65
C ASN A 126 10.54 -6.31 -20.88
N GLN A 127 10.08 -5.92 -19.68
CA GLN A 127 9.22 -6.72 -18.83
C GLN A 127 7.90 -6.00 -18.57
N ASN A 128 6.90 -6.76 -18.14
CA ASN A 128 5.65 -6.19 -17.64
C ASN A 128 5.72 -6.11 -16.11
N ALA A 129 5.17 -5.04 -15.58
CA ALA A 129 4.97 -4.81 -14.17
C ALA A 129 3.48 -4.74 -13.86
N SER A 130 3.08 -5.39 -12.78
CA SER A 130 1.74 -5.31 -12.22
C SER A 130 1.70 -4.21 -11.17
N VAL A 131 0.62 -3.44 -11.18
CA VAL A 131 0.34 -2.39 -10.20
C VAL A 131 -1.05 -2.65 -9.62
N TYR A 132 -1.11 -2.91 -8.33
CA TYR A 132 -2.35 -3.12 -7.59
C TYR A 132 -2.60 -1.89 -6.71
N VAL A 133 -3.79 -1.32 -6.79
CA VAL A 133 -4.12 -0.05 -6.10
C VAL A 133 -5.43 -0.21 -5.33
N LYS A 134 -5.52 0.40 -4.15
CA LYS A 134 -6.79 0.70 -3.48
C LYS A 134 -6.84 2.16 -3.12
N VAL A 135 -8.00 2.77 -3.33
CA VAL A 135 -8.27 4.15 -2.89
C VAL A 135 -9.27 4.13 -1.74
N PHE A 136 -8.96 4.88 -0.69
CA PHE A 136 -9.85 5.10 0.45
C PHE A 136 -10.14 6.59 0.57
N ALA A 137 -11.35 6.92 0.99
CA ALA A 137 -11.76 8.28 1.28
C ALA A 137 -12.79 8.28 2.40
N GLY A 138 -12.71 9.29 3.27
CA GLY A 138 -13.63 9.47 4.39
C GLY A 138 -12.92 10.13 5.56
N LYS A 139 -13.68 10.63 6.53
CA LYS A 139 -13.14 11.22 7.78
C LYS A 139 -12.08 12.31 7.55
N GLY A 140 -12.20 13.07 6.46
CA GLY A 140 -11.29 14.16 6.12
C GLY A 140 -9.93 13.73 5.56
N VAL A 141 -9.77 12.47 5.13
CA VAL A 141 -8.54 11.98 4.50
C VAL A 141 -8.85 11.29 3.16
N ILE A 142 -7.92 11.43 2.23
CA ILE A 142 -7.85 10.60 1.02
C ILE A 142 -6.54 9.79 1.05
N VAL A 143 -6.63 8.53 0.66
CA VAL A 143 -5.50 7.59 0.67
C VAL A 143 -5.48 6.80 -0.63
N GLN A 144 -4.30 6.69 -1.24
CA GLN A 144 -3.97 5.73 -2.28
C GLN A 144 -2.94 4.76 -1.72
N ALA A 145 -3.29 3.49 -1.66
CA ALA A 145 -2.35 2.43 -1.37
C ALA A 145 -2.02 1.66 -2.65
N TYR A 146 -0.75 1.33 -2.88
CA TYR A 146 -0.38 0.51 -4.02
C TYR A 146 0.79 -0.43 -3.76
N ALA A 147 0.73 -1.60 -4.39
CA ALA A 147 1.85 -2.52 -4.53
C ALA A 147 2.21 -2.61 -6.02
N ALA A 148 3.49 -2.49 -6.35
CA ALA A 148 3.98 -2.55 -7.73
C ALA A 148 5.27 -3.36 -7.82
N GLY A 149 5.44 -4.12 -8.91
CA GLY A 149 6.63 -4.94 -9.17
C GLY A 149 6.54 -5.63 -10.51
N GLN A 150 7.64 -6.24 -10.95
CA GLN A 150 7.66 -7.07 -12.16
C GLN A 150 6.76 -8.31 -11.96
N ASP A 151 6.13 -8.79 -13.02
CA ASP A 151 5.15 -9.89 -12.92
C ASP A 151 5.74 -11.21 -12.39
N ASP A 152 7.06 -11.40 -12.53
CA ASP A 152 7.79 -12.56 -12.02
C ASP A 152 8.26 -12.37 -10.56
N THR A 153 8.30 -11.14 -10.05
CA THR A 153 8.74 -10.83 -8.69
C THR A 153 7.59 -10.57 -7.73
N LEU A 154 6.55 -9.83 -8.14
CA LEU A 154 5.38 -9.51 -7.33
C LEU A 154 4.20 -10.43 -7.67
N SER A 155 3.89 -11.35 -6.77
CA SER A 155 2.68 -12.16 -6.88
C SER A 155 1.45 -11.43 -6.32
N GLU A 156 0.29 -11.60 -6.95
CA GLU A 156 -0.98 -11.03 -6.49
C GLU A 156 -1.31 -11.31 -5.01
N PRO A 157 -1.08 -12.53 -4.44
CA PRO A 157 -1.35 -12.78 -3.02
C PRO A 157 -0.56 -11.90 -2.05
N VAL A 158 0.69 -11.53 -2.41
CA VAL A 158 1.52 -10.63 -1.60
C VAL A 158 0.98 -9.20 -1.66
N ALA A 159 0.55 -8.76 -2.86
CA ALA A 159 -0.13 -7.47 -3.01
C ALA A 159 -1.45 -7.44 -2.24
N ASP A 160 -2.21 -8.54 -2.24
CA ASP A 160 -3.45 -8.67 -1.48
C ASP A 160 -3.22 -8.63 0.03
N GLU A 161 -2.16 -9.27 0.53
CA GLU A 161 -1.79 -9.19 1.95
C GLU A 161 -1.59 -7.72 2.37
N PHE A 162 -0.79 -6.97 1.60
CA PHE A 162 -0.58 -5.54 1.83
C PHE A 162 -1.89 -4.72 1.75
N LEU A 163 -2.65 -4.85 0.66
CA LEU A 163 -3.84 -4.03 0.39
C LEU A 163 -5.05 -4.38 1.27
N ASN A 164 -5.14 -5.61 1.78
CA ASN A 164 -6.20 -6.03 2.69
C ASN A 164 -5.88 -5.73 4.15
N GLY A 165 -4.61 -5.52 4.50
CA GLY A 165 -4.19 -5.11 5.85
C GLY A 165 -4.43 -3.63 6.17
N MET A 166 -5.26 -2.94 5.40
CA MET A 166 -5.51 -1.50 5.55
C MET A 166 -6.92 -1.22 6.04
N ALA A 167 -7.02 -0.33 7.03
CA ALA A 167 -8.30 0.11 7.58
C ALA A 167 -8.24 1.57 8.03
N LEU A 168 -9.16 2.39 7.51
CA LEU A 168 -9.38 3.75 8.02
C LEU A 168 -9.83 3.70 9.48
N GLN A 169 -9.22 4.53 10.31
CA GLN A 169 -9.50 4.66 11.75
C GLN A 169 -10.58 5.67 12.02
#